data_AF-A0A3D9H2L8-F1
#
_entry.id   AF-A0A3D9H2L8-F1
#
_cell.length_a   1.000
_cell.length_b   1.000
_cell.length_c   1.000
_cell.angle_alpha   90.00
_cell.angle_beta   90.00
_cell.angle_gamma   90.00
#
_symmetry.space_group_name_H-M   'P 1'
#
loop_
_entity.id
_entity.type
_entity.pdbx_description
1 polymer ?
#
loop_
_entity_poly.entity_id
_entity_poly.type
_entity_poly.pdbx_seq_one_letter_code
_entity_poly.pdbx_strand_id
1 'polypeptide(L)'
;MKNVMTVLEGLHSRREKRLLKDLQNVVALLEQARAAQAEADQALQRFGVEREQRIQALTAGLLGHEVGLKEVEWFRFQWEEIQNEGLRRKAAAQEAAERVLQAKERVEEARQAHHAASRKRTKIQEISLEISKELKSQACQAAERQEEEALESLISLKGGA
;
A
#
# COMPACT_ATOMS: atom_id res chain seq x y z
N MET A 1 -22.49 28.68 -7.57
CA MET A 1 -21.62 27.65 -8.17
C MET A 1 -20.17 27.66 -7.67
N LYS A 2 -19.49 28.81 -7.52
CA LYS A 2 -18.08 28.89 -7.03
C LYS A 2 -17.81 28.08 -5.75
N ASN A 3 -18.68 28.14 -4.74
CA ASN A 3 -18.48 27.41 -3.47
C ASN A 3 -18.50 25.88 -3.60
N VAL A 4 -19.27 25.32 -4.55
CA VAL A 4 -19.41 23.86 -4.68
C VAL A 4 -18.14 23.25 -5.27
N MET A 5 -17.54 23.90 -6.28
CA MET A 5 -16.30 23.41 -6.89
C MET A 5 -15.12 23.45 -5.91
N THR A 6 -14.96 24.55 -5.16
CA THR A 6 -13.90 24.68 -4.15
C THR A 6 -14.02 23.61 -3.06
N VAL A 7 -15.25 23.27 -2.65
CA VAL A 7 -15.50 22.20 -1.68
C VAL A 7 -15.15 20.83 -2.26
N LEU A 8 -15.53 20.54 -3.51
CA LEU A 8 -15.23 19.27 -4.18
C LEU A 8 -13.72 19.06 -4.36
N GLU A 9 -12.99 20.09 -4.83
CA GLU A 9 -11.53 20.06 -4.95
C GLU A 9 -10.86 19.83 -3.59
N GLY A 10 -11.32 20.54 -2.55
CA GLY A 10 -10.80 20.39 -1.18
C GLY A 10 -11.07 19.02 -0.57
N LEU A 11 -12.21 18.38 -0.87
CA LEU A 11 -12.53 17.02 -0.44
C LEU A 11 -11.67 15.98 -1.16
N HIS A 12 -11.45 16.13 -2.46
CA HIS A 12 -10.61 15.22 -3.25
C HIS A 12 -9.14 15.33 -2.86
N SER A 13 -8.64 16.55 -2.62
CA SER A 13 -7.27 16.75 -2.11
C SER A 13 -7.07 16.10 -0.74
N ARG A 14 -8.03 16.24 0.18
CA ARG A 14 -7.96 15.57 1.50
C ARG A 14 -8.01 14.04 1.38
N ARG A 15 -8.83 13.51 0.47
CA ARG A 15 -8.90 12.07 0.20
C ARG A 15 -7.59 11.53 -0.39
N GLU A 16 -7.00 12.21 -1.36
CA GLU A 16 -5.72 11.82 -1.97
C GLU A 16 -4.59 11.81 -0.94
N LYS A 17 -4.51 12.83 -0.07
CA LYS A 17 -3.54 12.87 1.03
C LYS A 17 -3.69 11.69 2.01
N ARG A 18 -4.93 11.30 2.34
CA ARG A 18 -5.18 10.12 3.19
C ARG A 18 -4.73 8.84 2.51
N LEU A 19 -5.10 8.63 1.25
CA LEU A 19 -4.70 7.45 0.48
C LEU A 19 -3.18 7.36 0.29
N LEU A 20 -2.48 8.49 0.14
CA LEU A 20 -1.03 8.51 0.09
C LEU A 20 -0.42 8.07 1.42
N LYS A 21 -0.96 8.54 2.55
CA LYS A 21 -0.53 8.10 3.88
C LYS A 21 -0.81 6.60 4.08
N ASP A 22 -1.97 6.12 3.66
CA ASP A 22 -2.32 4.69 3.74
C ASP A 22 -1.36 3.85 2.90
N LEU A 23 -1.01 4.30 1.68
CA LEU A 23 -0.02 3.64 0.85
C LEU A 23 1.35 3.59 1.53
N GLN A 24 1.81 4.69 2.14
CA GLN A 24 3.05 4.72 2.91
C GLN A 24 3.04 3.72 4.08
N ASN A 25 1.92 3.64 4.81
CA ASN A 25 1.77 2.70 5.92
C ASN A 25 1.85 1.24 5.43
N VAL A 26 1.18 0.90 4.33
CA VAL A 26 1.19 -0.46 3.81
C VAL A 26 2.56 -0.83 3.23
N VAL A 27 3.29 0.12 2.62
CA VAL A 27 4.67 -0.10 2.20
C VAL A 27 5.58 -0.40 3.40
N ALA A 28 5.45 0.33 4.50
CA ALA A 28 6.20 0.06 5.72
C ALA A 28 5.89 -1.35 6.29
N LEU A 29 4.63 -1.78 6.25
CA LEU A 29 4.25 -3.15 6.64
C LEU A 29 4.88 -4.21 5.72
N LEU A 30 4.99 -3.95 4.42
CA LEU A 30 5.65 -4.85 3.48
C LEU A 30 7.16 -4.97 3.78
N GLU A 31 7.82 -3.87 4.12
CA GLU A 31 9.24 -3.87 4.51
C GLU A 31 9.45 -4.69 5.79
N GLN A 32 8.60 -4.50 6.80
CA GLN A 32 8.63 -5.30 8.04
C GLN A 32 8.40 -6.79 7.76
N ALA A 33 7.44 -7.13 6.91
CA ALA A 33 7.17 -8.52 6.55
C ALA A 33 8.37 -9.18 5.83
N ARG A 34 9.07 -8.43 4.95
CA ARG A 34 10.28 -8.91 4.28
C ARG A 34 11.44 -9.12 5.26
N ALA A 35 11.60 -8.22 6.23
CA ALA A 35 12.61 -8.40 7.28
C ALA A 35 12.34 -9.67 8.10
N ALA A 36 11.09 -9.88 8.52
CA ALA A 36 10.70 -11.09 9.24
C ALA A 36 10.90 -12.37 8.41
N GLN A 37 10.63 -12.33 7.10
CA GLN A 37 10.91 -13.45 6.19
C GLN A 37 12.41 -13.74 6.12
N ALA A 38 13.26 -12.71 5.97
CA ALA A 38 14.70 -12.89 5.93
C ALA A 38 15.26 -13.48 7.24
N GLU A 39 14.73 -13.05 8.39
CA GLU A 39 15.08 -13.61 9.70
C GLU A 39 14.67 -15.08 9.81
N ALA A 40 13.47 -15.44 9.36
CA ALA A 40 12.99 -16.83 9.37
C ALA A 40 13.83 -17.74 8.47
N ASP A 41 14.18 -17.26 7.27
CA ASP A 41 15.06 -17.97 6.33
C ASP A 41 16.46 -18.15 6.91
N GLN A 42 17.02 -17.11 7.54
CA GLN A 42 18.33 -17.20 8.20
C GLN A 42 18.29 -18.18 9.38
N ALA A 43 17.22 -18.17 10.17
CA ALA A 43 17.02 -19.10 11.27
C ALA A 43 16.93 -20.55 10.79
N LEU A 44 16.27 -20.79 9.66
CA LEU A 44 16.18 -22.11 9.03
C LEU A 44 17.56 -22.58 8.52
N GLN A 45 18.36 -21.69 7.94
CA GLN A 45 19.72 -22.00 7.51
C GLN A 45 20.63 -22.37 8.69
N ARG A 46 20.60 -21.56 9.77
CA ARG A 46 21.36 -21.85 11.00
C ARG A 46 20.95 -23.18 11.61
N PHE A 47 19.65 -23.44 11.67
CA PHE A 47 19.13 -24.72 12.15
C PHE A 47 19.63 -25.90 11.29
N GLY A 48 19.78 -25.73 9.98
CA GLY A 48 20.36 -26.76 9.11
C GLY A 48 21.75 -27.21 9.56
N VAL A 49 22.62 -26.25 9.88
CA VAL A 49 23.98 -26.50 10.38
C VAL A 49 23.95 -27.13 11.78
N GLU A 50 23.17 -26.54 12.70
CA GLU A 50 23.03 -27.05 14.07
C GLU A 50 22.46 -28.48 14.10
N ARG A 51 21.48 -28.77 13.24
CA ARG A 51 20.90 -30.10 13.06
C ARG A 51 21.95 -31.10 12.65
N GLU A 52 22.79 -30.77 11.68
CA GLU A 52 23.85 -31.67 11.22
C GLU A 52 24.86 -31.97 12.32
N GLN A 53 25.30 -30.93 13.06
CA GLN A 53 26.19 -31.10 14.22
C GLN A 53 25.55 -31.95 15.32
N ARG A 54 24.28 -31.73 15.65
CA ARG A 54 23.54 -32.53 16.64
C ARG A 54 23.43 -33.99 16.20
N ILE A 55 23.11 -34.24 14.93
CA ILE A 55 23.05 -35.60 14.39
C ILE A 55 24.42 -36.28 14.47
N GLN A 56 25.50 -35.61 14.06
CA GLN A 56 26.85 -36.15 14.15
C GLN A 56 27.24 -36.49 15.59
N ALA A 57 26.96 -35.60 16.54
CA ALA A 57 27.23 -35.84 17.96
C ALA A 57 26.43 -37.03 18.51
N LEU A 58 25.15 -37.15 18.12
CA LEU A 58 24.32 -38.28 18.51
C LEU A 58 24.87 -39.59 17.93
N THR A 59 25.21 -39.62 16.64
CA THR A 59 25.74 -40.81 15.98
C THR A 59 27.11 -41.22 16.52
N ALA A 60 27.99 -40.27 16.85
CA ALA A 60 29.28 -40.56 17.46
C ALA A 60 29.13 -41.24 18.84
N GLY A 61 28.14 -40.83 19.64
CA GLY A 61 27.84 -41.47 20.93
C GLY A 61 27.32 -42.91 20.81
N LEU A 62 26.80 -43.31 19.65
CA LEU A 62 26.34 -44.68 19.37
C LEU A 62 27.46 -45.59 18.86
N LEU A 63 28.45 -45.03 18.16
CA LEU A 63 29.55 -45.78 17.55
C LEU A 63 30.66 -46.03 18.59
N GLY A 64 30.65 -47.21 19.23
CA GLY A 64 31.76 -47.67 20.08
C GLY A 64 31.38 -48.34 21.41
N HIS A 65 30.09 -48.45 21.73
CA HIS A 65 29.61 -49.06 22.97
C HIS A 65 28.47 -50.06 22.71
N GLU A 66 28.32 -51.08 23.55
CA GLU A 66 27.06 -51.84 23.63
C GLU A 66 25.97 -50.87 24.11
N VAL A 67 25.09 -50.48 23.19
CA VAL A 67 24.02 -49.51 23.45
C VAL A 67 22.85 -50.26 24.08
N GLY A 68 22.50 -49.92 25.32
CA GLY A 68 21.32 -50.46 25.99
C GLY A 68 20.03 -49.88 25.43
N LEU A 69 18.91 -50.54 25.75
CA LEU A 69 17.57 -50.15 25.28
C LEU A 69 17.25 -48.68 25.62
N LYS A 70 17.67 -48.21 26.81
CA LYS A 70 17.41 -46.84 27.27
C LYS A 70 18.16 -45.79 26.44
N GLU A 71 19.40 -46.07 26.05
CA GLU A 71 20.13 -45.15 25.17
C GLU A 71 19.44 -45.09 23.79
N VAL A 72 19.04 -46.21 23.21
CA VAL A 72 18.32 -46.24 21.91
C VAL A 72 17.02 -45.42 21.96
N GLU A 73 16.24 -45.55 23.04
CA GLU A 73 15.00 -44.77 23.20
C GLU A 73 15.27 -43.28 23.36
N TRP A 74 16.32 -42.90 24.09
CA TRP A 74 16.75 -41.51 24.20
C TRP A 74 17.19 -40.94 22.85
N PHE A 75 17.95 -41.71 22.05
CA PHE A 75 18.33 -41.31 20.69
C PHE A 75 17.12 -41.09 19.79
N ARG A 76 16.15 -42.01 19.81
CA ARG A 76 14.89 -41.87 19.06
C ARG A 76 14.17 -40.57 19.44
N PHE A 77 14.05 -40.29 20.74
CA PHE A 77 13.45 -39.04 21.21
C PHE A 77 14.20 -37.79 20.72
N GLN A 78 15.54 -37.77 20.84
CA GLN A 78 16.34 -36.65 20.34
C GLN A 78 16.21 -36.46 18.84
N TRP A 79 16.12 -37.56 18.08
CA TRP A 79 15.92 -37.53 16.64
C TRP A 79 14.56 -36.92 16.27
N GLU A 80 13.49 -37.32 16.95
CA GLU A 80 12.14 -36.76 16.75
C GLU A 80 12.10 -35.27 17.06
N GLU A 81 12.68 -34.83 18.19
CA GLU A 81 12.77 -33.41 18.54
C GLU A 81 13.49 -32.59 17.45
N ILE A 82 14.58 -33.12 16.88
CA ILE A 82 15.30 -32.46 15.79
C ILE A 82 14.41 -32.34 14.53
N GLN A 83 13.65 -33.38 14.17
CA GLN A 83 12.76 -33.27 13.01
C GLN A 83 11.61 -32.30 13.28
N ASN A 84 11.01 -32.34 14.46
CA ASN A 84 9.91 -31.48 14.87
C ASN A 84 10.31 -30.00 14.85
N GLU A 85 11.49 -29.67 15.37
CA GLU A 85 12.01 -28.30 15.30
C GLU A 85 12.23 -27.86 13.84
N GLY A 86 12.75 -28.75 13.00
CA GLY A 86 12.88 -28.47 11.57
C GLY A 86 11.55 -28.17 10.87
N LEU A 87 10.49 -28.91 11.23
CA LEU A 87 9.14 -28.66 10.73
C LEU A 87 8.59 -27.32 11.22
N ARG A 88 8.76 -26.98 12.50
CA ARG A 88 8.34 -25.68 13.06
C ARG A 88 9.04 -24.51 12.37
N ARG A 89 10.35 -24.62 12.13
CA ARG A 89 11.14 -23.58 11.44
C ARG A 89 10.72 -23.42 9.98
N LYS A 90 10.45 -24.52 9.27
CA LYS A 90 9.91 -24.47 7.90
C LYS A 90 8.52 -23.83 7.85
N ALA A 91 7.63 -24.20 8.78
CA ALA A 91 6.30 -23.60 8.88
C ALA A 91 6.38 -22.09 9.16
N ALA A 92 7.27 -21.65 10.06
CA ALA A 92 7.48 -20.23 10.35
C ALA A 92 8.02 -19.45 9.13
N ALA A 93 8.96 -20.02 8.37
CA ALA A 93 9.47 -19.42 7.14
C ALA A 93 8.37 -19.30 6.07
N GLN A 94 7.54 -20.34 5.93
CA GLN A 94 6.41 -20.32 5.00
C GLN A 94 5.37 -19.27 5.40
N GLU A 95 5.00 -19.19 6.69
CA GLU A 95 4.06 -18.18 7.19
C GLU A 95 4.60 -16.76 6.95
N ALA A 96 5.90 -16.53 7.17
CA ALA A 96 6.53 -15.25 6.89
C ALA A 96 6.48 -14.90 5.38
N ALA A 97 6.69 -15.87 4.50
CA ALA A 97 6.55 -15.68 3.06
C ALA A 97 5.10 -15.37 2.63
N GLU A 98 4.11 -16.04 3.22
CA GLU A 98 2.69 -15.78 2.98
C GLU A 98 2.29 -14.37 3.43
N ARG A 99 2.78 -13.91 4.59
CA ARG A 99 2.57 -12.53 5.07
C ARG A 99 3.14 -11.50 4.08
N VAL A 100 4.28 -11.78 3.46
CA VAL A 100 4.85 -10.90 2.42
C VAL A 100 3.97 -10.86 1.17
N LEU A 101 3.39 -11.99 0.75
CA LEU A 101 2.47 -12.02 -0.39
C LEU A 101 1.21 -11.19 -0.11
N GLN A 102 0.58 -11.40 1.05
CA GLN A 102 -0.58 -10.61 1.48
C GLN A 102 -0.25 -9.11 1.57
N ALA A 103 0.93 -8.75 2.09
CA ALA A 103 1.37 -7.36 2.14
C ALA A 103 1.55 -6.76 0.73
N LYS A 104 2.07 -7.53 -0.24
CA LYS A 104 2.19 -7.08 -1.64
C LYS A 104 0.82 -6.82 -2.27
N GLU A 105 -0.15 -7.71 -2.05
CA GLU A 105 -1.52 -7.53 -2.55
C GLU A 105 -2.14 -6.24 -2.00
N ARG A 106 -2.00 -5.99 -0.69
CA ARG A 106 -2.48 -4.75 -0.07
C ARG A 106 -1.80 -3.50 -0.61
N VAL A 107 -0.49 -3.55 -0.93
CA VAL A 107 0.21 -2.44 -1.58
C VAL A 107 -0.40 -2.15 -2.94
N GLU A 108 -0.69 -3.19 -3.72
CA GLU A 108 -1.27 -3.05 -5.06
C GLU A 108 -2.69 -2.46 -5.00
N GLU A 109 -3.53 -2.94 -4.09
CA GLU A 109 -4.86 -2.35 -3.84
C GLU A 109 -4.77 -0.86 -3.45
N ALA A 110 -3.85 -0.52 -2.54
CA ALA A 110 -3.64 0.86 -2.12
C ALA A 110 -3.14 1.75 -3.26
N ARG A 111 -2.25 1.24 -4.13
CA ARG A 111 -1.77 1.92 -5.33
C ARG A 111 -2.91 2.18 -6.30
N GLN A 112 -3.73 1.18 -6.58
CA GLN A 112 -4.89 1.32 -7.47
C GLN A 112 -5.89 2.35 -6.94
N ALA A 113 -6.17 2.33 -5.62
CA ALA A 113 -7.04 3.31 -4.97
C ALA A 113 -6.48 4.74 -5.08
N HIS A 114 -5.17 4.92 -4.87
CA HIS A 114 -4.49 6.21 -5.02
C HIS A 114 -4.56 6.71 -6.47
N HIS A 115 -4.23 5.87 -7.45
CA HIS A 115 -4.31 6.23 -8.88
C HIS A 115 -5.73 6.58 -9.33
N ALA A 116 -6.74 5.86 -8.83
CA ALA A 116 -8.14 6.16 -9.12
C ALA A 116 -8.58 7.51 -8.51
N ALA A 117 -8.12 7.84 -7.30
CA ALA A 117 -8.41 9.12 -6.66
C ALA A 117 -7.75 10.30 -7.39
N SER A 118 -6.49 10.12 -7.81
CA SER A 118 -5.72 11.13 -8.53
C SER A 118 -6.37 11.46 -9.88
N ARG A 119 -6.79 10.44 -10.66
CA ARG A 119 -7.55 10.64 -11.92
C ARG A 119 -8.85 11.42 -11.72
N LYS A 120 -9.61 11.13 -10.65
CA LYS A 120 -10.85 11.86 -10.34
C LYS A 120 -10.57 13.34 -10.04
N ARG A 121 -9.48 13.65 -9.34
CA ARG A 121 -9.07 15.03 -9.06
C ARG A 121 -8.72 15.78 -10.35
N THR A 122 -7.96 15.18 -11.26
CA THR A 122 -7.63 15.80 -12.56
C THR A 122 -8.90 16.18 -13.33
N LYS A 123 -9.87 15.26 -13.42
CA LYS A 123 -11.13 15.52 -14.12
C LYS A 123 -11.94 16.65 -13.49
N ILE A 124 -11.92 16.78 -12.16
CA ILE A 124 -12.55 17.91 -11.47
C ILE A 124 -11.85 19.22 -11.83
N GLN A 125 -10.51 19.25 -11.88
CA GLN A 125 -9.74 20.44 -12.24
C GLN A 125 -9.99 20.87 -13.69
N GLU A 126 -10.10 19.93 -14.63
CA GLU A 126 -10.45 20.19 -16.03
C GLU A 126 -11.84 20.83 -16.14
N ILE A 127 -12.85 20.24 -15.48
CA ILE A 127 -14.21 20.79 -15.46
C ILE A 127 -14.24 22.18 -14.79
N SER A 128 -13.50 22.37 -13.69
CA SER A 128 -13.36 23.69 -13.02
C SER A 128 -12.81 24.76 -13.96
N LEU A 129 -11.80 24.40 -14.75
CA LEU A 129 -11.18 25.29 -15.74
C LEU A 129 -12.15 25.65 -16.86
N GLU A 130 -12.90 24.67 -17.37
CA GLU A 130 -13.88 24.89 -18.43
C GLU A 130 -15.03 25.78 -17.97
N ILE A 131 -15.61 25.51 -16.79
CA ILE A 131 -16.63 26.37 -16.17
C ILE A 131 -16.09 27.78 -15.94
N SER A 132 -14.83 27.91 -15.51
CA SER A 132 -14.22 29.23 -15.29
C SER A 132 -14.05 30.04 -16.57
N LYS A 133 -13.73 29.38 -17.69
CA LYS A 133 -13.66 30.03 -19.01
C LYS A 133 -15.05 30.46 -19.49
N GLU A 134 -16.02 29.57 -19.38
CA GLU A 134 -17.41 29.84 -19.77
C GLU A 134 -18.01 31.02 -18.99
N LEU A 135 -17.83 31.04 -17.67
CA LEU A 135 -18.33 32.14 -16.83
C LEU A 135 -17.67 33.48 -17.16
N LYS A 136 -16.38 33.49 -17.52
CA LYS A 136 -15.69 34.72 -17.97
C LYS A 136 -16.21 35.20 -19.31
N SER A 137 -16.45 34.28 -20.25
CA SER A 137 -17.05 34.59 -21.55
C SER A 137 -18.44 35.21 -21.38
N GLN A 138 -19.31 34.58 -20.59
CA GLN A 138 -20.65 35.08 -20.30
C GLN A 138 -20.62 36.46 -19.61
N ALA A 139 -19.68 36.67 -18.68
CA ALA A 139 -19.53 37.97 -18.02
C ALA A 139 -19.08 39.08 -19.00
N CYS A 140 -18.22 38.77 -19.97
CA CYS A 140 -17.82 39.74 -21.01
C CYS A 140 -19.01 40.07 -21.92
N GLN A 141 -19.74 39.06 -22.40
CA GLN A 141 -20.92 39.26 -23.24
C GLN A 141 -22.01 40.06 -22.52
N ALA A 142 -22.20 39.83 -21.21
CA ALA A 142 -23.16 40.59 -20.41
C ALA A 142 -22.74 42.05 -20.23
N ALA A 143 -21.44 42.31 -20.05
CA ALA A 143 -20.92 43.67 -19.96
C ALA A 143 -21.06 44.43 -21.29
N GLU A 144 -20.73 43.79 -22.41
CA GLU A 144 -20.91 44.36 -23.76
C GLU A 144 -22.37 44.71 -24.04
N ARG A 145 -23.31 43.82 -23.69
CA ARG A 145 -24.75 44.11 -23.83
C ARG A 145 -25.21 45.27 -22.95
N GLN A 146 -24.73 45.38 -21.72
CA GLN A 146 -25.05 46.51 -20.86
C GLN A 146 -24.52 47.83 -21.42
N GLU A 147 -23.35 47.81 -22.05
CA GLU A 147 -22.77 48.99 -22.70
C GLU A 147 -23.58 49.40 -23.94
N GLU A 148 -24.01 48.42 -24.75
CA GLU A 148 -24.85 48.64 -25.93
C GLU A 148 -26.25 49.19 -25.55
N GLU A 149 -26.91 48.61 -24.54
CA GLU A 149 -28.19 49.11 -24.00
C GLU A 149 -28.07 50.55 -23.43
N ALA A 150 -26.95 50.85 -22.77
CA ALA A 150 -26.69 52.20 -22.25
C ALA A 150 -26.48 53.22 -23.37
N LEU A 151 -25.79 52.83 -24.45
CA LEU A 151 -25.61 53.67 -25.64
C LEU A 151 -26.92 53.91 -26.38
N GLU A 152 -27.76 52.89 -26.58
CA GLU A 152 -29.09 53.04 -27.19
C GLU A 152 -29.99 53.96 -26.37
N SER A 153 -29.97 53.84 -25.04
CA SER A 153 -30.71 54.72 -24.14
C SER A 153 -30.28 56.19 -24.26
N LEU A 154 -28.97 56.45 -24.37
CA LEU A 154 -28.42 57.80 -24.57
C LEU A 154 -28.80 58.40 -25.93
N ILE A 155 -28.82 57.59 -26.98
CA ILE A 155 -29.21 58.02 -28.33
C ILE A 155 -30.71 58.37 -28.36
N SER A 156 -31.55 57.53 -27.74
CA SER A 156 -33.00 57.78 -27.64
C SER A 156 -33.32 59.08 -26.91
N LEU A 157 -32.57 59.41 -25.84
CA LEU A 157 -32.71 60.68 -25.11
C LEU A 157 -32.23 61.91 -25.90
N LYS A 158 -31.30 61.76 -26.84
CA LYS A 158 -30.79 62.86 -27.67
C LYS A 158 -31.58 63.09 -28.96
N GLY A 159 -32.28 62.08 -29.48
CA GLY A 159 -33.08 62.19 -30.72
C GLY A 159 -34.48 62.79 -30.55
N GLY A 160 -34.87 63.17 -29.32
CA GLY A 160 -36.20 63.68 -28.98
C GLY A 160 -36.31 65.20 -28.77
N ALA A 161 -35.33 65.99 -29.21
CA ALA A 161 -35.36 67.46 -29.20
C ALA A 161 -35.35 68.02 -30.62
#